data_AF-A0A9X4PGB1-F1
#
_entry.id   AF-A0A9X4PGB1-F1
#
_cell.length_a   1.000
_cell.length_b   1.000
_cell.length_c   1.000
_cell.angle_alpha   90.00
_cell.angle_beta   90.00
_cell.angle_gamma   90.00
#
_symmetry.space_group_name_H-M   'P 1'
#
loop_
_entity.id
_entity.type
_entity.pdbx_description
1 polymer ?
#
loop_
_entity_poly.entity_id
_entity_poly.type
_entity_poly.pdbx_seq_one_letter_code
_entity_poly.pdbx_strand_id
1 'polypeptide(L)'
;MIDENFANKLLPSGKKPTRVPEITHSEIITIILLYHQSRHDNFKSFYQNYLKLLHKSDFPKLPSYDRFIALKPRVLWYLMILLQWLCEQAKNTGVSYIDSTPIAVCHRKRISKNNVFAKIAKIGKSSYGWFYGFKLHMVINEKGEIQGVTLTKGNVDDRKPVPDLTQKLVGLLFGDKGYIQKDLFLQLLDRNLKLVTKIKKGMKNALISLNEKILLRKRSIIETVFGYLKNRLEIEHTRHRSPINFLVHIFSTLISYSLQRKKPSISNSFFVG
;
A
#
# COMPACT_ATOMS: atom_id res chain seq x y z
N MET A 1 4.18 8.57 10.95
CA MET A 1 3.26 9.51 11.63
C MET A 1 2.27 8.70 12.45
N ILE A 2 2.69 8.26 13.63
CA ILE A 2 1.86 7.55 14.61
C ILE A 2 1.70 8.53 15.77
N ASP A 3 0.49 9.05 15.94
CA ASP A 3 0.14 9.93 17.07
C ASP A 3 0.22 9.11 18.37
N GLU A 4 0.65 9.66 19.50
CA GLU A 4 0.74 8.90 20.78
C GLU A 4 -0.63 8.32 21.19
N ASN A 5 -1.70 9.02 20.84
CA ASN A 5 -3.09 8.56 20.98
C ASN A 5 -3.44 7.33 20.11
N PHE A 6 -2.71 7.10 19.01
CA PHE A 6 -2.91 5.94 18.13
C PHE A 6 -2.31 4.68 18.74
N ALA A 7 -1.12 4.78 19.33
CA ALA A 7 -0.47 3.66 20.02
C ALA A 7 -1.31 3.21 21.24
N ASN A 8 -1.80 4.16 22.04
CA ASN A 8 -2.60 3.87 23.24
C ASN A 8 -3.96 3.20 22.96
N LYS A 9 -4.54 3.36 21.75
CA LYS A 9 -5.77 2.64 21.34
C LYS A 9 -5.51 1.21 20.88
N LEU A 10 -4.26 0.88 20.54
CA LEU A 10 -3.84 -0.44 20.09
C LEU A 10 -3.24 -1.28 21.23
N LEU A 11 -2.78 -0.63 22.29
CA LEU A 11 -2.37 -1.30 23.53
C LEU A 11 -3.60 -1.80 24.29
N PRO A 12 -3.54 -3.01 24.88
CA PRO A 12 -4.64 -3.53 25.67
C PRO A 12 -4.91 -2.59 26.85
N SER A 13 -6.13 -2.09 26.97
CA SER A 13 -6.56 -1.43 28.20
C SER A 13 -6.41 -2.43 29.35
N GLY A 14 -5.90 -2.01 30.52
CA GLY A 14 -5.76 -2.87 31.70
C GLY A 14 -7.06 -3.53 32.20
N LYS A 15 -8.21 -3.21 31.59
CA LYS A 15 -9.47 -3.92 31.78
C LYS A 15 -9.46 -5.25 31.04
N LYS A 16 -9.43 -6.35 31.80
CA LYS A 16 -9.61 -7.70 31.26
C LYS A 16 -10.99 -7.79 30.56
N PRO A 17 -11.06 -8.32 29.32
CA PRO A 17 -12.34 -8.45 28.63
C PRO A 17 -13.24 -9.45 29.38
N THR A 18 -14.52 -9.12 29.50
CA THR A 18 -15.52 -10.00 30.13
C THR A 18 -15.69 -11.33 29.40
N ARG A 19 -15.37 -11.38 28.09
CA ARG A 19 -15.35 -12.59 27.26
C ARG A 19 -14.17 -12.57 26.31
N VAL A 20 -13.45 -13.69 26.22
CA VAL A 20 -12.40 -13.91 25.23
C VAL A 20 -13.07 -14.25 23.89
N PRO A 21 -12.69 -13.62 22.76
CA PRO A 21 -13.21 -14.04 21.46
C PRO A 21 -12.79 -15.47 21.15
N GLU A 22 -13.72 -16.27 20.65
CA GLU A 22 -13.44 -17.64 20.24
C GLU A 22 -12.66 -17.73 18.93
N ILE A 23 -12.79 -16.70 18.08
CA ILE A 23 -12.03 -16.57 16.84
C ILE A 23 -10.61 -16.06 17.12
N THR A 24 -9.65 -16.73 16.51
CA THR A 24 -8.21 -16.43 16.61
C THR A 24 -7.81 -15.28 15.67
N HIS A 25 -6.63 -14.69 15.92
CA HIS A 25 -6.08 -13.66 15.03
C HIS A 25 -5.77 -14.19 13.63
N SER A 26 -5.28 -15.43 13.51
CA SER A 26 -4.99 -16.07 12.22
C SER A 26 -6.27 -16.25 11.40
N GLU A 27 -7.37 -16.73 12.00
CA GLU A 27 -8.67 -16.84 11.31
C GLU A 27 -9.16 -15.49 10.80
N ILE A 28 -9.04 -14.42 11.60
CA ILE A 28 -9.41 -13.06 11.18
C ILE A 28 -8.57 -12.63 9.96
N ILE A 29 -7.25 -12.84 9.99
CA ILE A 29 -6.36 -12.51 8.87
C ILE A 29 -6.76 -13.30 7.62
N THR A 30 -6.93 -14.62 7.74
CA THR A 30 -7.32 -15.50 6.64
C THR A 30 -8.62 -15.05 6.00
N ILE A 31 -9.65 -14.75 6.81
CA ILE A 31 -10.94 -14.24 6.31
C ILE A 31 -10.79 -12.93 5.53
N ILE A 32 -9.97 -12.00 6.02
CA ILE A 32 -9.76 -10.71 5.36
C ILE A 32 -9.00 -10.90 4.03
N LEU A 33 -8.03 -11.81 3.97
CA LEU A 33 -7.30 -12.11 2.74
C LEU A 33 -8.15 -12.87 1.73
N LEU A 34 -8.95 -13.83 2.18
CA LEU A 34 -9.92 -14.55 1.35
C LEU A 34 -10.94 -13.60 0.71
N TYR A 35 -11.37 -12.57 1.43
CA TYR A 35 -12.25 -11.54 0.86
C TYR A 35 -11.68 -10.93 -0.43
N HIS A 36 -10.43 -10.47 -0.39
CA HIS A 36 -9.77 -9.86 -1.55
C HIS A 36 -9.59 -10.85 -2.72
N GLN A 37 -9.49 -12.15 -2.43
CA GLN A 37 -9.38 -13.20 -3.45
C GLN A 37 -10.75 -13.59 -4.04
N SER A 38 -11.81 -13.52 -3.24
CA SER A 38 -13.17 -13.95 -3.60
C SER A 38 -13.92 -13.02 -4.57
N ARG A 39 -13.39 -11.81 -4.84
CA ARG A 39 -13.98 -10.81 -5.77
C ARG A 39 -15.41 -10.38 -5.44
N HIS A 40 -15.79 -10.40 -4.16
CA HIS A 40 -17.08 -9.84 -3.72
C HIS A 40 -16.98 -8.33 -3.48
N ASP A 41 -17.91 -7.55 -4.04
CA ASP A 41 -17.96 -6.08 -3.88
C ASP A 41 -18.29 -5.63 -2.44
N ASN A 42 -18.89 -6.54 -1.66
CA ASN A 42 -19.40 -6.26 -0.32
C ASN A 42 -18.94 -7.29 0.70
N PHE A 43 -18.09 -6.84 1.63
CA PHE A 43 -17.60 -7.64 2.75
C PHE A 43 -18.73 -8.28 3.59
N LYS A 44 -19.87 -7.60 3.77
CA LYS A 44 -21.02 -8.16 4.51
C LYS A 44 -21.63 -9.36 3.79
N SER A 45 -21.80 -9.26 2.47
CA SER A 45 -22.34 -10.36 1.65
C SER A 45 -21.36 -11.54 1.63
N PHE A 46 -20.07 -11.27 1.41
CA PHE A 46 -19.02 -12.29 1.53
C PHE A 46 -19.06 -13.00 2.90
N TYR A 47 -19.15 -12.24 3.99
CA TYR A 47 -19.13 -12.80 5.33
C TYR A 47 -20.38 -13.63 5.65
N GLN A 48 -21.57 -13.14 5.28
CA GLN A 48 -22.83 -13.78 5.64
C GLN A 48 -23.24 -14.91 4.70
N ASN A 49 -22.91 -14.81 3.41
CA ASN A 49 -23.38 -15.74 2.40
C ASN A 49 -22.26 -16.69 1.97
N TYR A 50 -21.06 -16.18 1.67
CA TYR A 50 -19.99 -17.04 1.19
C TYR A 50 -19.33 -17.83 2.35
N LEU A 51 -18.82 -17.13 3.36
CA LEU A 51 -18.11 -17.78 4.46
C LEU A 51 -18.99 -18.69 5.31
N LYS A 52 -20.18 -18.23 5.70
CA LYS A 52 -21.07 -19.02 6.56
C LYS A 52 -21.68 -20.23 5.87
N LEU A 53 -21.87 -20.19 4.55
CA LEU A 53 -22.45 -21.31 3.82
C LEU A 53 -21.38 -22.30 3.36
N LEU A 54 -20.26 -21.82 2.82
CA LEU A 54 -19.27 -22.68 2.15
C LEU A 54 -18.06 -23.04 3.03
N HIS A 55 -17.71 -22.23 4.02
CA HIS A 55 -16.52 -22.42 4.87
C HIS A 55 -16.87 -22.61 6.35
N LYS A 56 -18.06 -23.14 6.65
CA LYS A 56 -18.51 -23.36 8.03
C LYS A 56 -17.63 -24.38 8.77
N SER A 57 -17.11 -25.38 8.06
CA SER A 57 -16.16 -26.37 8.60
C SER A 57 -14.84 -25.73 9.02
N ASP A 58 -14.37 -24.77 8.22
CA ASP A 58 -13.05 -24.15 8.40
C ASP A 58 -13.07 -23.10 9.51
N PHE A 59 -14.24 -22.49 9.76
CA PHE A 59 -14.45 -21.48 10.80
C PHE A 59 -15.65 -21.84 11.69
N PRO A 60 -15.55 -22.89 12.54
CA PRO A 60 -16.68 -23.41 13.29
C PRO A 60 -17.22 -22.41 14.34
N LYS A 61 -16.36 -21.51 14.85
CA LYS A 61 -16.70 -20.52 15.89
C LYS A 61 -16.79 -19.10 15.33
N LEU A 62 -17.36 -18.97 14.13
CA LEU A 62 -17.49 -17.68 13.44
C LEU A 62 -18.43 -16.73 14.22
N PRO A 63 -17.98 -15.53 14.64
CA PRO A 63 -18.85 -14.60 15.35
C PRO A 63 -19.92 -13.96 14.45
N SER A 64 -20.80 -13.15 15.04
CA SER A 64 -21.69 -12.29 14.25
C SER A 64 -20.89 -11.29 13.41
N TYR A 65 -21.48 -10.80 12.31
CA TYR A 65 -20.82 -9.84 11.43
C TYR A 65 -20.34 -8.60 12.18
N ASP A 66 -21.21 -8.00 13.00
CA ASP A 66 -20.85 -6.79 13.76
C ASP A 66 -19.74 -7.05 14.76
N ARG A 67 -19.74 -8.24 15.39
CA ARG A 67 -18.66 -8.64 16.29
C ARG A 67 -17.35 -8.84 15.53
N PHE A 68 -17.38 -9.44 14.33
CA PHE A 68 -16.20 -9.56 13.49
C PHE A 68 -15.62 -8.19 13.11
N ILE A 69 -16.47 -7.24 12.70
CA ILE A 69 -16.04 -5.87 12.37
C ILE A 69 -15.40 -5.17 13.58
N ALA A 70 -15.89 -5.43 14.79
CA ALA A 70 -15.28 -4.91 16.02
C ALA A 70 -13.94 -5.58 16.38
N LEU A 71 -13.72 -6.83 15.97
CA LEU A 71 -12.48 -7.58 16.21
C LEU A 71 -11.41 -7.34 15.13
N LYS A 72 -11.80 -7.04 13.89
CA LYS A 72 -10.93 -6.77 12.73
C LYS A 72 -9.78 -5.79 13.02
N PRO A 73 -9.95 -4.69 13.79
CA PRO A 73 -8.84 -3.81 14.18
C PRO A 73 -7.65 -4.50 14.89
N ARG A 74 -7.90 -5.60 15.62
CA ARG A 74 -6.89 -6.28 16.45
C ARG A 74 -5.76 -6.89 15.64
N VAL A 75 -5.99 -7.19 14.36
CA VAL A 75 -4.98 -7.82 13.50
C VAL A 75 -4.08 -6.82 12.78
N LEU A 76 -4.25 -5.51 13.00
CA LEU A 76 -3.50 -4.48 12.28
C LEU A 76 -1.99 -4.70 12.35
N TRP A 77 -1.45 -4.93 13.54
CA TRP A 77 -0.01 -5.13 13.73
C TRP A 77 0.52 -6.39 13.03
N TYR A 78 -0.23 -7.48 13.07
CA TYR A 78 0.12 -8.70 12.36
C TYR A 78 0.16 -8.48 10.85
N LEU A 79 -0.79 -7.71 10.29
CA LEU A 79 -0.79 -7.35 8.87
C LEU A 79 0.40 -6.44 8.53
N MET A 80 0.77 -5.50 9.39
CA MET A 80 1.96 -4.66 9.18
C MET A 80 3.24 -5.49 9.11
N ILE A 81 3.42 -6.40 10.07
CA ILE A 81 4.60 -7.30 10.11
C ILE A 81 4.60 -8.22 8.89
N LEU A 82 3.45 -8.82 8.55
CA LEU A 82 3.34 -9.71 7.39
C LEU A 82 3.64 -8.97 6.08
N LEU A 83 3.12 -7.75 5.91
CA LEU A 83 3.40 -6.93 4.73
C LEU A 83 4.89 -6.56 4.66
N GLN A 84 5.48 -6.15 5.78
CA GLN A 84 6.92 -5.86 5.84
C GLN A 84 7.76 -7.08 5.48
N TRP A 85 7.42 -8.26 6.03
CA TRP A 85 8.09 -9.51 5.70
C TRP A 85 7.97 -9.84 4.21
N LEU A 86 6.77 -9.71 3.62
CA LEU A 86 6.56 -9.92 2.18
C LEU A 86 7.37 -8.95 1.32
N CYS A 87 7.49 -7.69 1.74
CA CYS A 87 8.35 -6.71 1.06
C CYS A 87 9.83 -7.12 1.10
N GLU A 88 10.29 -7.72 2.20
CA GLU A 88 11.67 -8.22 2.34
C GLU A 88 11.93 -9.50 1.53
N GLN A 89 10.88 -10.28 1.23
CA GLN A 89 11.00 -11.45 0.34
C GLN A 89 11.00 -11.08 -1.15
N ALA A 90 10.71 -9.81 -1.51
CA ALA A 90 10.75 -9.38 -2.90
C ALA A 90 12.17 -9.47 -3.45
N LYS A 91 12.32 -9.96 -4.68
CA LYS A 91 13.64 -10.20 -5.27
C LYS A 91 14.41 -8.89 -5.41
N ASN A 92 15.63 -8.87 -4.89
CA ASN A 92 16.55 -7.76 -5.08
C ASN A 92 17.33 -7.95 -6.38
N THR A 93 16.91 -7.23 -7.42
CA THR A 93 17.47 -7.30 -8.78
C THR A 93 18.36 -6.10 -9.10
N GLY A 94 18.47 -5.14 -8.17
CA GLY A 94 19.12 -3.86 -8.40
C GLY A 94 18.31 -2.89 -9.26
N VAL A 95 17.07 -3.22 -9.63
CA VAL A 95 16.16 -2.35 -10.39
C VAL A 95 14.83 -2.19 -9.65
N SER A 96 14.52 -0.95 -9.30
CA SER A 96 13.30 -0.60 -8.58
C SER A 96 12.59 0.57 -9.25
N TYR A 97 11.27 0.61 -9.16
CA TYR A 97 10.41 1.67 -9.66
C TYR A 97 9.65 2.28 -8.49
N ILE A 98 9.65 3.62 -8.39
CA ILE A 98 8.91 4.36 -7.36
C ILE A 98 7.85 5.24 -7.99
N ASP A 99 6.67 5.23 -7.40
CA ASP A 99 5.59 6.13 -7.74
C ASP A 99 4.60 6.24 -6.56
N SER A 100 3.74 7.24 -6.61
CA SER A 100 2.68 7.43 -5.62
C SER A 100 1.32 7.43 -6.29
N THR A 101 0.29 6.99 -5.57
CA THR A 101 -1.09 7.07 -6.02
C THR A 101 -2.00 7.68 -4.96
N PRO A 102 -2.95 8.55 -5.33
CA PRO A 102 -3.92 9.07 -4.39
C PRO A 102 -4.87 7.94 -3.94
N ILE A 103 -5.20 7.96 -2.65
CA ILE A 103 -6.26 7.15 -2.03
C ILE A 103 -7.28 8.14 -1.48
N ALA A 104 -8.33 8.43 -2.25
CA ALA A 104 -9.36 9.37 -1.84
C ALA A 104 -10.32 8.69 -0.84
N VAL A 105 -10.52 9.35 0.32
CA VAL A 105 -11.42 8.82 1.36
C VAL A 105 -12.85 9.33 1.21
N CYS A 106 -13.05 10.46 0.52
CA CYS A 106 -14.37 10.95 0.13
C CYS A 106 -14.28 11.92 -1.04
N HIS A 107 -15.43 12.15 -1.69
CA HIS A 107 -15.56 13.21 -2.69
C HIS A 107 -15.37 14.60 -2.08
N ARG A 108 -14.83 15.57 -2.84
CA ARG A 108 -14.54 16.94 -2.39
C ARG A 108 -15.73 17.64 -1.74
N LYS A 109 -16.93 17.47 -2.31
CA LYS A 109 -18.19 18.04 -1.78
C LYS A 109 -18.58 17.52 -0.39
N ARG A 110 -17.99 16.41 0.08
CA ARG A 110 -18.32 15.76 1.36
C ARG A 110 -17.24 15.93 2.43
N ILE A 111 -16.18 16.70 2.17
CA ILE A 111 -15.06 16.87 3.11
C ILE A 111 -15.55 17.40 4.46
N SER A 112 -16.43 18.41 4.47
CA SER A 112 -16.98 18.99 5.70
C SER A 112 -17.82 18.01 6.53
N LYS A 113 -18.33 16.94 5.92
CA LYS A 113 -19.13 15.89 6.59
C LYS A 113 -18.30 14.65 6.95
N ASN A 114 -17.00 14.61 6.59
CA ASN A 114 -16.14 13.45 6.84
C ASN A 114 -15.48 13.53 8.22
N ASN A 115 -16.23 13.09 9.24
CA ASN A 115 -15.73 13.05 10.62
C ASN A 115 -14.67 11.97 10.86
N VAL A 116 -14.68 10.90 10.06
CA VAL A 116 -13.76 9.75 10.22
C VAL A 116 -12.31 10.16 9.98
N PHE A 117 -12.08 10.99 8.95
CA PHE A 117 -10.73 11.36 8.52
C PHE A 117 -10.38 12.84 8.73
N ALA A 118 -11.29 13.66 9.28
CA ALA A 118 -11.14 15.10 9.45
C ALA A 118 -9.76 15.55 9.96
N LYS A 119 -9.21 14.85 10.96
CA LYS A 119 -7.94 15.20 11.61
C LYS A 119 -6.69 14.64 10.90
N ILE A 120 -6.85 13.60 10.09
CA ILE A 120 -5.74 12.79 9.57
C ILE A 120 -5.55 12.89 8.05
N ALA A 121 -6.62 13.04 7.28
CA ALA A 121 -6.54 13.24 5.83
C ALA A 121 -6.33 14.72 5.48
N LYS A 122 -5.69 14.98 4.34
CA LYS A 122 -5.48 16.33 3.81
C LYS A 122 -5.79 16.37 2.32
N ILE A 123 -6.06 17.58 1.83
CA ILE A 123 -6.30 17.84 0.41
C ILE A 123 -4.96 17.75 -0.33
N GLY A 124 -4.90 16.88 -1.34
CA GLY A 124 -3.77 16.73 -2.25
C GLY A 124 -4.16 17.03 -3.69
N LYS A 125 -3.16 17.19 -4.56
CA LYS A 125 -3.35 17.32 -6.00
C LYS A 125 -2.62 16.17 -6.70
N SER A 126 -3.34 15.51 -7.61
CA SER A 126 -2.80 14.51 -8.53
C SER A 126 -2.94 15.00 -9.97
N SER A 127 -2.41 14.26 -10.94
CA SER A 127 -2.62 14.53 -12.37
C SER A 127 -4.11 14.53 -12.77
N TYR A 128 -4.95 13.78 -12.05
CA TYR A 128 -6.40 13.70 -12.26
C TYR A 128 -7.19 14.78 -11.49
N GLY A 129 -6.51 15.63 -10.72
CA GLY A 129 -7.12 16.73 -9.97
C GLY A 129 -6.98 16.61 -8.45
N TRP A 130 -7.75 17.44 -7.76
CA TRP A 130 -7.74 17.55 -6.30
C TRP A 130 -8.47 16.39 -5.65
N PHE A 131 -7.89 15.82 -4.60
CA PHE A 131 -8.49 14.76 -3.80
C PHE A 131 -8.35 15.05 -2.30
N TYR A 132 -9.23 14.47 -1.48
CA TYR A 132 -9.10 14.50 -0.03
C TYR A 132 -8.82 13.08 0.47
N GLY A 133 -7.68 12.90 1.12
CA GLY A 133 -7.26 11.57 1.56
C GLY A 133 -5.76 11.47 1.80
N PHE A 134 -5.19 10.38 1.29
CA PHE A 134 -3.81 9.97 1.51
C PHE A 134 -3.11 9.71 0.18
N LYS A 135 -1.78 9.64 0.21
CA LYS A 135 -0.97 9.09 -0.88
C LYS A 135 -0.36 7.78 -0.43
N LEU A 136 -0.53 6.75 -1.25
CA LEU A 136 0.19 5.50 -1.12
C LEU A 136 1.44 5.58 -2.00
N HIS A 137 2.61 5.61 -1.37
CA HIS A 137 3.91 5.55 -2.03
C HIS A 137 4.35 4.09 -2.04
N MET A 138 4.81 3.63 -3.19
CA MET A 138 5.16 2.24 -3.39
C MET A 138 6.45 2.14 -4.19
N VAL A 139 7.30 1.21 -3.79
CA VAL A 139 8.46 0.76 -4.57
C VAL A 139 8.24 -0.68 -4.99
N ILE A 140 8.43 -0.97 -6.27
CA ILE A 140 8.35 -2.32 -6.82
C ILE A 140 9.60 -2.66 -7.63
N ASN A 141 9.93 -3.94 -7.75
CA ASN A 141 10.94 -4.39 -8.71
C ASN A 141 10.35 -4.57 -10.12
N GLU A 142 11.18 -4.95 -11.09
CA GLU A 142 10.76 -5.24 -12.47
C GLU A 142 9.84 -6.47 -12.60
N LYS A 143 9.69 -7.26 -11.54
CA LYS A 143 8.78 -8.42 -11.46
C LYS A 143 7.41 -8.05 -10.86
N GLY A 144 7.19 -6.78 -10.55
CA GLY A 144 5.96 -6.28 -9.93
C GLY A 144 5.84 -6.65 -8.45
N GLU A 145 6.90 -7.14 -7.81
CA GLU A 145 6.90 -7.43 -6.39
C GLU A 145 7.09 -6.13 -5.61
N ILE A 146 6.26 -5.93 -4.59
CA ILE A 146 6.34 -4.76 -3.72
C ILE A 146 7.57 -4.91 -2.82
N GLN A 147 8.47 -3.93 -2.87
CA GLN A 147 9.69 -3.87 -2.04
C GLN A 147 9.54 -2.92 -0.86
N GLY A 148 8.60 -1.97 -0.93
CA GLY A 148 8.34 -1.03 0.15
C GLY A 148 7.05 -0.26 -0.09
N VAL A 149 6.36 0.07 1.00
CA VAL A 149 5.16 0.92 0.97
C VAL A 149 5.16 1.91 2.12
N THR A 150 4.62 3.10 1.88
CA THR A 150 4.28 4.02 2.96
C THR A 150 3.08 4.87 2.62
N LEU A 151 2.33 5.27 3.64
CA LEU A 151 1.13 6.06 3.50
C LEU A 151 1.35 7.45 4.12
N THR A 152 1.14 8.49 3.32
CA THR A 152 1.25 9.88 3.79
C THR A 152 -0.06 10.62 3.61
N LYS A 153 -0.21 11.78 4.25
CA LYS A 153 -1.34 12.68 3.99
C LYS A 153 -1.31 13.16 2.54
N GLY A 154 -2.48 13.49 1.99
CA GLY A 154 -2.64 13.89 0.57
C GLY A 154 -1.78 15.08 0.14
N ASN A 155 -1.44 15.99 1.04
CA ASN A 155 -0.63 17.19 0.77
C ASN A 155 0.89 16.99 0.95
N VAL A 156 1.33 15.79 1.33
CA VAL A 156 2.76 15.51 1.50
C VAL A 156 3.42 15.39 0.14
N ASP A 157 4.62 15.98 0.03
CA ASP A 157 5.48 15.90 -1.15
C ASP A 157 6.01 14.46 -1.32
N ASP A 158 5.99 13.97 -2.56
CA ASP A 158 6.34 12.58 -2.89
C ASP A 158 7.81 12.26 -2.62
N ARG A 159 8.66 13.28 -2.51
CA ARG A 159 10.10 13.15 -2.20
C ARG A 159 10.38 12.86 -0.73
N LYS A 160 9.52 13.34 0.18
CA LYS A 160 9.72 13.19 1.63
C LYS A 160 9.82 11.74 2.13
N PRO A 161 8.94 10.82 1.70
CA PRO A 161 9.01 9.43 2.16
C PRO A 161 10.16 8.62 1.53
N VAL A 162 10.78 9.10 0.45
CA VAL A 162 11.70 8.28 -0.36
C VAL A 162 12.89 7.75 0.45
N PRO A 163 13.60 8.54 1.27
CA PRO A 163 14.77 8.03 1.99
C PRO A 163 14.46 6.86 2.93
N ASP A 164 13.32 6.93 3.61
CA ASP A 164 12.83 5.89 4.54
C ASP A 164 12.29 4.68 3.79
N LEU A 165 11.56 4.93 2.69
CA LEU A 165 10.96 3.89 1.86
C LEU A 165 12.01 3.01 1.14
N THR A 166 13.21 3.56 0.91
CA THR A 166 14.28 2.89 0.14
C THR A 166 15.50 2.53 0.97
N GLN A 167 15.41 2.53 2.31
CA GLN A 167 16.57 2.28 3.20
C GLN A 167 17.36 1.00 2.90
N LYS A 168 16.67 -0.07 2.48
CA LYS A 168 17.29 -1.38 2.21
C LYS A 168 17.61 -1.61 0.73
N LEU A 169 17.39 -0.62 -0.13
CA LEU A 169 17.53 -0.77 -1.58
C LEU A 169 18.87 -0.23 -2.07
N VAL A 170 19.46 -0.95 -3.02
CA VAL A 170 20.70 -0.58 -3.74
C VAL A 170 20.46 -0.73 -5.24
N GLY A 171 21.30 -0.09 -6.06
CA GLY A 171 21.21 -0.14 -7.52
C GLY A 171 20.48 1.06 -8.12
N LEU A 172 19.46 0.82 -8.93
CA LEU A 172 18.75 1.84 -9.70
C LEU A 172 17.32 2.03 -9.20
N LEU A 173 16.95 3.27 -8.89
CA LEU A 173 15.60 3.66 -8.55
C LEU A 173 15.01 4.56 -9.65
N PHE A 174 13.99 4.09 -10.35
CA PHE A 174 13.35 4.81 -11.44
C PHE A 174 12.10 5.54 -10.95
N GLY A 175 12.14 6.88 -11.03
CA GLY A 175 11.03 7.75 -10.66
C GLY A 175 10.59 8.68 -11.79
N ASP A 176 9.46 9.36 -11.59
CA ASP A 176 9.02 10.43 -12.48
C ASP A 176 9.81 11.74 -12.25
N LYS A 177 9.44 12.81 -12.96
CA LYS A 177 10.10 14.13 -12.81
C LYS A 177 9.79 14.81 -11.47
N GLY A 178 8.74 14.38 -10.77
CA GLY A 178 8.35 14.87 -9.45
C GLY A 178 9.40 14.56 -8.39
N TYR A 179 10.13 13.46 -8.54
CA TYR A 179 11.17 13.03 -7.59
C TYR A 179 12.51 13.78 -7.72
N ILE A 180 12.66 14.70 -8.68
CA ILE A 180 13.93 15.43 -8.88
C ILE A 180 14.18 16.40 -7.71
N GLN A 181 15.23 16.12 -6.93
CA GLN A 181 15.81 17.01 -5.92
C GLN A 181 17.28 16.66 -5.71
N LYS A 182 18.17 17.66 -5.67
CA LYS A 182 19.62 17.46 -5.58
C LYS A 182 20.02 16.73 -4.29
N ASP A 183 19.53 17.20 -3.15
CA ASP A 183 19.87 16.61 -1.85
C ASP A 183 19.36 15.17 -1.73
N LEU A 184 18.14 14.91 -2.24
CA LEU A 184 17.59 13.56 -2.29
C LEU A 184 18.48 12.65 -3.16
N PHE A 185 18.90 13.10 -4.34
CA PHE A 185 19.78 12.31 -5.20
C PHE A 185 21.09 11.97 -4.50
N LEU A 186 21.74 12.94 -3.85
CA LEU A 186 23.00 12.72 -3.12
C LEU A 186 22.81 11.75 -1.95
N GLN A 187 21.74 11.91 -1.16
CA GLN A 187 21.42 11.03 -0.04
C GLN A 187 21.17 9.57 -0.48
N LEU A 188 20.53 9.37 -1.63
CA LEU A 188 20.32 8.03 -2.17
C LEU A 188 21.62 7.45 -2.74
N LEU A 189 22.41 8.28 -3.44
CA LEU A 189 23.68 7.86 -4.05
C LEU A 189 24.71 7.44 -3.00
N ASP A 190 24.77 8.12 -1.85
CA ASP A 190 25.60 7.76 -0.70
C ASP A 190 25.35 6.32 -0.21
N ARG A 191 24.14 5.80 -0.42
CA ARG A 191 23.73 4.43 -0.08
C ARG A 191 23.79 3.47 -1.28
N ASN A 192 24.51 3.83 -2.34
CA ASN A 192 24.58 3.09 -3.61
C ASN A 192 23.22 2.91 -4.32
N LEU A 193 22.29 3.86 -4.15
CA LEU A 193 21.01 3.88 -4.85
C LEU A 193 20.92 5.10 -5.77
N LYS A 194 21.09 4.88 -7.08
CA LYS A 194 21.00 5.95 -8.09
C LYS A 194 19.54 6.21 -8.48
N LEU A 195 19.03 7.38 -8.12
CA LEU A 195 17.72 7.84 -8.59
C LEU A 195 17.81 8.32 -10.04
N VAL A 196 17.10 7.63 -10.93
CA VAL A 196 17.03 7.90 -12.37
C VAL A 196 15.65 8.45 -12.72
N THR A 197 15.60 9.61 -13.36
CA THR A 197 14.36 10.29 -13.78
C THR A 197 14.50 10.87 -15.19
N LYS A 198 13.38 11.27 -15.80
CA LYS A 198 13.44 12.03 -17.07
C LYS A 198 13.94 13.45 -16.80
N ILE A 199 14.81 13.96 -17.67
CA ILE A 199 15.37 15.33 -17.57
C ILE A 199 14.24 16.38 -17.67
N LYS A 200 14.23 17.41 -16.80
CA LYS A 200 13.32 18.57 -16.90
C LYS A 200 13.83 19.56 -17.95
N LYS A 201 12.91 20.31 -18.56
CA LYS A 201 13.26 21.40 -19.49
C LYS A 201 14.18 22.39 -18.75
N GLY A 202 15.35 22.70 -19.32
CA GLY A 202 16.34 23.61 -18.73
C GLY A 202 17.43 22.97 -17.85
N MET A 203 17.37 21.66 -17.58
CA MET A 203 18.48 20.96 -16.93
C MET A 203 19.60 20.64 -17.94
N LYS A 204 20.86 20.73 -17.51
CA LYS A 204 22.00 20.22 -18.29
C LYS A 204 21.78 18.73 -18.56
N ASN A 205 22.10 18.26 -19.76
CA ASN A 205 22.02 16.84 -20.07
C ASN A 205 22.96 16.06 -19.14
N ALA A 206 22.38 15.20 -18.30
CA ALA A 206 23.13 14.23 -17.55
C ALA A 206 23.34 12.99 -18.42
N LEU A 207 24.51 12.37 -18.34
CA LEU A 207 24.80 11.10 -19.01
C LEU A 207 23.92 10.01 -18.38
N ILE A 208 22.86 9.63 -19.11
CA ILE A 208 22.01 8.49 -18.80
C ILE A 208 22.42 7.38 -19.77
N SER A 209 22.76 6.20 -19.24
CA SER A 209 23.15 5.08 -20.10
C SER A 209 21.97 4.61 -20.97
N LEU A 210 22.25 3.94 -22.08
CA LEU A 210 21.19 3.39 -22.94
C LEU A 210 20.27 2.44 -22.16
N ASN A 211 20.85 1.62 -21.28
CA ASN A 211 20.11 0.69 -20.41
C ASN A 211 19.20 1.43 -19.43
N GLU A 212 19.71 2.48 -18.76
CA GLU A 212 18.89 3.33 -17.88
C GLU A 212 17.73 3.98 -18.65
N LYS A 213 17.97 4.43 -19.88
CA LYS A 213 16.94 5.03 -20.73
C LYS A 213 15.87 4.02 -21.14
N ILE A 214 16.25 2.77 -21.41
CA ILE A 214 15.31 1.68 -21.71
C ILE A 214 14.48 1.32 -20.47
N LEU A 215 15.13 1.13 -19.32
CA LEU A 215 14.45 0.80 -18.06
C LEU A 215 13.51 1.91 -17.59
N LEU A 216 13.91 3.18 -17.76
CA LEU A 216 13.06 4.33 -17.45
C LEU A 216 11.78 4.37 -18.30
N ARG A 217 11.81 3.85 -19.54
CA ARG A 217 10.60 3.71 -20.38
C ARG A 217 9.66 2.61 -19.89
N LYS A 218 10.16 1.64 -19.11
CA LYS A 218 9.37 0.54 -18.56
C LYS A 218 8.70 0.86 -17.21
N ARG A 219 8.83 2.10 -16.72
CA ARG A 219 8.18 2.57 -15.48
C ARG A 219 6.67 2.37 -15.46
N SER A 220 6.00 2.24 -16.61
CA SER A 220 4.56 1.95 -16.70
C SER A 220 4.14 0.65 -15.97
N ILE A 221 5.08 -0.23 -15.60
CA ILE A 221 4.80 -1.37 -14.73
C ILE A 221 4.18 -0.94 -13.39
N ILE A 222 4.66 0.12 -12.74
CA ILE A 222 4.11 0.54 -11.44
C ILE A 222 2.71 1.14 -11.58
N GLU A 223 2.46 1.86 -12.68
CA GLU A 223 1.13 2.35 -13.03
C GLU A 223 0.17 1.17 -13.26
N THR A 224 0.65 0.08 -13.87
CA THR A 224 -0.10 -1.17 -14.06
C THR A 224 -0.43 -1.84 -12.73
N VAL A 225 0.52 -1.89 -11.80
CA VAL A 225 0.28 -2.41 -10.43
C VAL A 225 -0.76 -1.57 -9.71
N PHE A 226 -0.65 -0.24 -9.75
CA PHE A 226 -1.68 0.64 -9.18
C PHE A 226 -3.05 0.44 -9.82
N GLY A 227 -3.11 0.32 -11.15
CA GLY A 227 -4.34 0.00 -11.86
C GLY A 227 -4.96 -1.32 -11.39
N TYR A 228 -4.15 -2.35 -11.16
CA TYR A 228 -4.60 -3.62 -10.61
C TYR A 228 -5.16 -3.46 -9.18
N LEU A 229 -4.42 -2.79 -8.29
CA LEU A 229 -4.85 -2.58 -6.90
C LEU A 229 -6.18 -1.82 -6.83
N LYS A 230 -6.38 -0.81 -7.68
CA LYS A 230 -7.62 -0.01 -7.72
C LYS A 230 -8.78 -0.77 -8.34
N ASN A 231 -8.57 -1.38 -9.50
CA ASN A 231 -9.67 -1.93 -10.31
C ASN A 231 -10.01 -3.39 -9.98
N ARG A 232 -9.09 -4.15 -9.37
CA ARG A 232 -9.28 -5.58 -9.08
C ARG A 232 -9.37 -5.89 -7.60
N LEU A 233 -8.66 -5.14 -6.75
CA LEU A 233 -8.66 -5.36 -5.30
C LEU A 233 -9.32 -4.22 -4.51
N GLU A 234 -9.95 -3.26 -5.19
CA GLU A 234 -10.68 -2.15 -4.59
C GLU A 234 -9.94 -1.46 -3.43
N ILE A 235 -8.63 -1.23 -3.58
CA ILE A 235 -7.81 -0.60 -2.54
C ILE A 235 -8.35 0.79 -2.15
N GLU A 236 -9.04 1.45 -3.09
CA GLU A 236 -9.64 2.77 -2.93
C GLU A 236 -11.16 2.68 -2.89
N HIS A 237 -11.76 2.99 -1.73
CA HIS A 237 -13.20 3.17 -1.60
C HIS A 237 -13.58 4.14 -0.46
N THR A 238 -14.76 4.73 -0.52
CA THR A 238 -15.18 5.79 0.43
C THR A 238 -15.97 5.27 1.65
N ARG A 239 -16.15 3.95 1.78
CA ARG A 239 -17.04 3.30 2.77
C ARG A 239 -16.42 3.10 4.17
N HIS A 240 -15.23 3.63 4.44
CA HIS A 240 -14.55 3.41 5.72
C HIS A 240 -15.23 4.15 6.87
N ARG A 241 -15.55 3.42 7.95
CA ARG A 241 -16.14 3.97 9.18
C ARG A 241 -15.13 4.12 10.33
N SER A 242 -13.89 3.69 10.14
CA SER A 242 -12.81 3.78 11.12
C SER A 242 -11.46 3.90 10.42
N PRO A 243 -10.55 4.77 10.89
CA PRO A 243 -9.19 4.86 10.36
C PRO A 243 -8.39 3.55 10.49
N ILE A 244 -8.61 2.80 11.57
CA ILE A 244 -7.91 1.52 11.76
C ILE A 244 -8.41 0.49 10.74
N ASN A 245 -9.72 0.39 10.54
CA ASN A 245 -10.28 -0.51 9.52
C ASN A 245 -9.89 -0.09 8.09
N PHE A 246 -9.65 1.20 7.86
CA PHE A 246 -9.04 1.68 6.63
C PHE A 246 -7.62 1.14 6.45
N LEU A 247 -6.75 1.23 7.45
CA LEU A 247 -5.39 0.66 7.37
C LEU A 247 -5.41 -0.86 7.21
N VAL A 248 -6.28 -1.57 7.95
CA VAL A 248 -6.48 -3.01 7.77
C VAL A 248 -6.85 -3.35 6.33
N HIS A 249 -7.76 -2.58 5.73
CA HIS A 249 -8.12 -2.74 4.30
C HIS A 249 -6.90 -2.55 3.40
N ILE A 250 -6.20 -1.43 3.52
CA ILE A 250 -5.02 -1.13 2.68
C ILE A 250 -3.96 -2.24 2.81
N PHE A 251 -3.57 -2.62 4.02
CA PHE A 251 -2.54 -3.65 4.21
C PHE A 251 -2.99 -5.03 3.75
N SER A 252 -4.24 -5.42 4.02
CA SER A 252 -4.75 -6.69 3.51
C SER A 252 -4.84 -6.73 1.98
N THR A 253 -5.19 -5.62 1.32
CA THR A 253 -5.17 -5.52 -0.15
C THR A 253 -3.75 -5.71 -0.69
N LEU A 254 -2.75 -5.04 -0.09
CA LEU A 254 -1.35 -5.15 -0.49
C LEU A 254 -0.78 -6.54 -0.25
N ILE A 255 -1.08 -7.17 0.89
CA ILE A 255 -0.72 -8.57 1.17
C ILE A 255 -1.37 -9.50 0.15
N SER A 256 -2.67 -9.32 -0.12
CA SER A 256 -3.38 -10.15 -1.09
C SER A 256 -2.78 -10.03 -2.48
N TYR A 257 -2.28 -8.86 -2.87
CA TYR A 257 -1.53 -8.68 -4.11
C TYR A 257 -0.17 -9.40 -4.07
N SER A 258 0.59 -9.22 -2.99
CA SER A 258 1.92 -9.85 -2.83
C SER A 258 1.86 -11.38 -2.86
N LEU A 259 0.77 -11.98 -2.36
CA LEU A 259 0.55 -13.43 -2.38
C LEU A 259 0.14 -14.00 -3.75
N GLN A 260 -0.11 -13.16 -4.76
CA GLN A 260 -0.50 -13.64 -6.08
C GLN A 260 0.64 -14.35 -6.80
N ARG A 261 0.31 -15.48 -7.44
CA ARG A 261 1.26 -16.28 -8.25
C ARG A 261 1.74 -15.54 -9.51
N LYS A 262 0.85 -14.78 -10.15
CA LYS A 262 1.14 -14.02 -11.38
C LYS A 262 1.03 -12.54 -11.08
N LYS A 263 2.11 -11.79 -11.35
CA LYS A 263 2.18 -10.33 -11.22
C LYS A 263 2.60 -9.71 -12.56
N PRO A 264 2.20 -8.45 -12.85
CA PRO A 264 2.77 -7.70 -13.95
C PRO A 264 4.30 -7.68 -13.84
N SER A 265 5.01 -8.01 -14.92
CA SER A 265 6.47 -8.09 -14.93
C SER A 265 7.02 -7.63 -16.29
N ILE A 266 8.26 -7.13 -16.28
CA ILE A 266 9.00 -6.78 -17.50
C ILE A 266 9.68 -8.05 -18.03
N SER A 267 9.58 -8.30 -19.34
CA SER A 267 10.20 -9.46 -19.98
C SER A 267 11.73 -9.40 -19.95
N ASN A 268 12.37 -10.52 -19.61
CA ASN A 268 13.82 -10.65 -19.36
C ASN A 268 14.75 -10.48 -20.58
N SER A 269 14.22 -10.28 -21.79
CA SER A 269 15.02 -10.21 -23.02
C SER A 269 16.01 -9.03 -23.11
N PHE A 270 16.08 -8.18 -22.08
CA PHE A 270 16.92 -6.97 -22.05
C PHE A 270 17.93 -6.94 -20.91
N PHE A 271 17.95 -7.94 -20.01
CA PHE A 271 18.86 -8.01 -18.86
C PHE A 271 20.02 -8.99 -19.07
N VAL A 272 20.11 -9.63 -20.24
CA VAL A 272 21.26 -10.44 -20.64
C VAL A 272 22.16 -9.56 -21.50
N GLY A 273 23.20 -9.04 -20.89
CA GLY A 273 24.26 -8.23 -21.48
C GLY A 273 25.36 -8.03 -20.46
#